data_AF-A0A118K4H2-F1
#
_entry.id   AF-A0A118K4H2-F1
#
_cell.length_a   1.000
_cell.length_b   1.000
_cell.length_c   1.000
_cell.angle_alpha   90.00
_cell.angle_beta   90.00
_cell.angle_gamma   90.00
#
_symmetry.space_group_name_H-M   'P 1'
#
loop_
_entity.id
_entity.type
_entity.pdbx_description
1 polymer ?
#
loop_
_entity_poly.entity_id
_entity_poly.type
_entity_poly.pdbx_seq_one_letter_code
_entity_poly.pdbx_strand_id
1 'polypeptide(L)'
;MMDVTWLGAILVGAGCLALGFFIGARKSSRKFLSTKVAEATALVDGNQKGRAKKPLEIEKLAEIIEDFKMVLVVRNDLKMGKGKIAAQCRWEMCGQVKVVVKIESEDDMLVLQERAKSMAIPTHIVIDAGRTQIAPNSRTVMAVLGPAEMVDDVTGGLKLL
;
A
#
# COMPACT_ATOMS: atom_id res chain seq x y z
N MET A 1 -10.80 -34.52 -48.15
CA MET A 1 -9.84 -33.46 -48.51
C MET A 1 -9.81 -32.51 -47.31
N MET A 2 -8.75 -32.56 -46.49
CA MET A 2 -8.65 -31.76 -45.27
C MET A 2 -8.31 -30.32 -45.64
N ASP A 3 -9.09 -29.40 -45.12
CA ASP A 3 -9.11 -27.97 -45.36
C ASP A 3 -7.90 -27.27 -44.74
N VAL A 4 -7.08 -26.69 -45.62
CA VAL A 4 -5.83 -25.94 -45.34
C VAL A 4 -6.02 -24.72 -44.40
N THR A 5 -7.27 -24.35 -44.13
CA THR A 5 -7.68 -23.28 -43.21
C THR A 5 -7.38 -23.61 -41.74
N TRP A 6 -7.50 -24.87 -41.32
CA TRP A 6 -7.21 -25.30 -39.94
C TRP A 6 -5.72 -25.24 -39.60
N LEU A 7 -4.85 -25.56 -40.55
CA LEU A 7 -3.39 -25.47 -40.38
C LEU A 7 -2.94 -24.01 -40.17
N GLY A 8 -3.58 -23.05 -40.83
CA GLY A 8 -3.33 -21.63 -40.64
C GLY A 8 -3.70 -21.13 -39.23
N ALA A 9 -4.85 -21.56 -38.70
CA ALA A 9 -5.30 -21.17 -37.37
C ALA A 9 -4.36 -21.68 -36.26
N ILE A 10 -3.84 -22.91 -36.40
CA ILE A 10 -2.89 -23.49 -35.45
C ILE A 10 -1.56 -22.74 -35.46
N LEU A 11 -1.04 -22.39 -36.66
CA LEU A 11 0.21 -21.65 -36.79
C LEU A 11 0.12 -20.22 -36.21
N VAL A 12 -0.98 -19.52 -36.47
CA VAL A 12 -1.22 -18.18 -35.91
C VAL A 12 -1.38 -18.25 -34.38
N GLY A 13 -2.15 -19.22 -33.88
CA GLY A 13 -2.35 -19.42 -32.44
C GLY A 13 -1.04 -19.73 -31.69
N ALA A 14 -0.23 -20.64 -32.23
CA ALA A 14 1.08 -20.99 -31.66
C ALA A 14 2.06 -19.80 -31.69
N GLY A 15 2.05 -19.00 -32.77
CA GLY A 15 2.87 -17.80 -32.89
C GLY A 15 2.53 -16.73 -31.84
N CYS A 16 1.24 -16.47 -31.61
CA CYS A 16 0.79 -15.53 -30.58
C CYS A 16 1.15 -16.00 -29.16
N LEU A 17 1.00 -17.29 -28.87
CA LEU A 17 1.38 -17.88 -27.57
C LEU A 17 2.90 -17.78 -27.32
N ALA A 18 3.72 -18.12 -28.31
CA ALA A 18 5.17 -18.03 -28.20
C ALA A 18 5.63 -16.59 -27.98
N LEU A 19 5.09 -15.63 -28.76
CA LEU A 19 5.42 -14.21 -28.61
C LEU A 19 5.04 -13.69 -27.22
N GLY A 20 3.85 -14.06 -26.72
CA GLY A 20 3.41 -13.74 -25.36
C GLY A 20 4.32 -14.32 -24.29
N PHE A 21 4.76 -15.57 -24.45
CA PHE A 21 5.69 -16.23 -23.52
C PHE A 21 7.06 -15.53 -23.49
N PHE A 22 7.63 -15.15 -24.64
CA PHE A 22 8.93 -14.47 -24.69
C PHE A 22 8.88 -13.03 -24.16
N ILE A 23 7.78 -12.30 -24.39
CA ILE A 23 7.58 -10.96 -23.81
C ILE A 23 7.36 -11.05 -22.30
N GLY A 24 6.55 -12.01 -21.84
CA GLY A 24 6.28 -12.25 -20.42
C GLY A 24 7.52 -12.71 -19.64
N ALA A 25 8.30 -13.64 -20.20
CA ALA A 25 9.51 -14.17 -19.58
C ALA A 25 10.63 -13.11 -19.46
N ARG A 26 10.65 -12.08 -20.32
CA ARG A 26 11.64 -11.00 -20.28
C ARG A 26 11.45 -10.02 -19.11
N LYS A 27 10.32 -10.04 -18.41
CA LYS A 27 10.02 -9.07 -17.33
C LYS A 27 10.34 -9.56 -15.92
N SER A 28 11.06 -10.68 -15.77
CA SER A 28 11.50 -11.23 -14.48
C SER A 28 12.98 -10.97 -14.16
N SER A 29 13.55 -9.88 -14.69
CA SER A 29 14.93 -9.48 -14.41
C SER A 29 15.04 -7.98 -14.12
N ARG A 30 14.19 -7.44 -13.22
CA ARG A 30 14.63 -6.25 -12.48
C ARG A 30 15.62 -6.74 -11.43
N LYS A 31 16.89 -6.69 -11.80
CA LYS A 31 18.00 -6.74 -10.84
C LYS A 31 17.72 -5.70 -9.77
N PHE A 32 17.39 -6.16 -8.58
CA PHE A 32 17.42 -5.35 -7.37
C PHE A 32 18.88 -4.92 -7.20
N LEU A 33 19.17 -3.68 -7.58
CA LEU A 33 20.49 -3.09 -7.41
C LEU A 33 20.66 -2.83 -5.91
N SER A 34 21.20 -3.83 -5.20
CA SER A 34 21.67 -3.67 -3.83
C SER A 34 22.83 -2.69 -3.84
N THR A 35 22.56 -1.43 -3.53
CA THR A 35 23.59 -0.45 -3.21
C THR A 35 24.17 -0.82 -1.85
N LYS A 36 25.20 -1.67 -1.85
CA LYS A 36 26.19 -1.68 -0.77
C LYS A 36 26.92 -0.35 -0.82
N VAL A 37 26.59 0.56 0.09
CA VAL A 37 27.44 1.72 0.38
C VAL A 37 28.54 1.23 1.30
N ALA A 38 29.75 1.30 0.75
CA ALA A 38 30.98 0.89 1.37
C ALA A 38 31.40 1.82 2.50
N GLU A 39 32.02 1.17 3.47
CA GLU A 39 32.84 1.64 4.56
C GLU A 39 33.96 2.61 4.12
N ALA A 40 34.06 3.72 4.85
CA ALA A 40 35.20 4.62 5.02
C ALA A 40 34.84 5.52 6.22
N THR A 41 35.61 5.80 7.28
CA THR A 41 37.05 5.69 7.52
C THR A 41 37.31 6.01 9.02
N ALA A 42 38.31 5.33 9.58
CA ALA A 42 39.32 5.83 10.55
C ALA A 42 38.96 6.19 12.02
N LEU A 43 39.41 5.29 12.91
CA LEU A 43 40.33 5.51 14.05
C LEU A 43 40.10 6.70 15.00
N VAL A 44 39.63 6.43 16.24
CA VAL A 44 40.24 6.95 17.49
C VAL A 44 40.09 5.89 18.60
N ASP A 45 41.24 5.53 19.17
CA ASP A 45 41.47 4.66 20.32
C ASP A 45 41.02 5.33 21.64
N GLY A 46 40.47 4.59 22.60
CA GLY A 46 39.98 5.17 23.84
C GLY A 46 39.09 4.27 24.70
N ASN A 47 39.71 3.30 25.35
CA ASN A 47 39.25 2.53 26.51
C ASN A 47 38.24 3.27 27.43
N GLN A 48 36.99 2.79 27.48
CA GLN A 48 36.12 2.93 28.65
C GLN A 48 35.55 1.57 29.05
N LYS A 49 36.12 1.03 30.14
CA LYS A 49 35.61 -0.09 30.93
C LYS A 49 34.15 0.14 31.34
N GLY A 50 33.32 -0.86 31.07
CA GLY A 50 32.35 -1.38 32.02
C GLY A 50 31.14 -0.50 32.37
N ARG A 51 30.14 -0.47 31.50
CA ARG A 51 28.75 -0.49 31.95
C ARG A 51 27.97 -1.42 31.03
N ALA A 52 27.44 -2.50 31.59
CA ALA A 52 26.54 -3.39 30.86
C ALA A 52 25.41 -2.54 30.26
N LYS A 53 25.44 -2.30 28.95
CA LYS A 53 24.31 -1.70 28.23
C LYS A 53 23.20 -2.74 28.29
N LYS A 54 22.08 -2.41 28.95
CA LYS A 54 20.87 -3.22 28.87
C LYS A 54 20.51 -3.38 27.37
N PRO A 55 20.07 -4.57 26.92
CA PRO A 55 19.75 -4.81 25.52
C PRO A 55 18.42 -4.13 25.22
N LEU A 56 18.45 -2.85 24.88
CA LEU A 56 17.26 -2.02 24.69
C LEU A 56 17.65 -0.92 23.71
N GLU A 57 17.14 -0.95 22.47
CA GLU A 57 16.77 0.21 21.61
C GLU A 57 16.22 -0.27 20.25
N ILE A 58 16.83 -1.30 19.63
CA ILE A 58 16.44 -1.76 18.29
C ILE A 58 15.25 -2.75 18.33
N GLU A 59 15.28 -3.71 19.26
CA GLU A 59 14.23 -4.75 19.39
C GLU A 59 12.88 -4.14 19.78
N LYS A 60 12.87 -3.16 20.71
CA LYS A 60 11.67 -2.41 21.09
C LYS A 60 11.09 -1.59 19.94
N LEU A 61 11.95 -1.04 19.09
CA LEU A 61 11.48 -0.25 17.94
C LEU A 61 10.87 -1.17 16.88
N ALA A 62 11.41 -2.38 16.72
CA ALA A 62 10.82 -3.41 15.85
C ALA A 62 9.44 -3.84 16.35
N GLU A 63 9.27 -4.12 17.65
CA GLU A 63 7.96 -4.41 18.26
C GLU A 63 6.96 -3.26 18.05
N ILE A 64 7.39 -2.00 18.22
CA ILE A 64 6.53 -0.84 18.00
C ILE A 64 6.13 -0.70 16.52
N ILE A 65 7.02 -0.99 15.57
CA ILE A 65 6.73 -0.91 14.13
C ILE A 65 5.83 -2.08 13.68
N GLU A 66 5.91 -3.24 14.31
CA GLU A 66 5.06 -4.40 14.04
C GLU A 66 3.57 -4.12 14.30
N ASP A 67 3.25 -3.23 15.24
CA ASP A 67 1.88 -2.86 15.60
C ASP A 67 1.31 -1.65 14.82
N PHE A 68 1.94 -1.21 13.72
CA PHE A 68 1.36 -0.16 12.88
C PHE A 68 0.38 -0.73 11.85
N LYS A 69 -0.71 0.01 11.63
CA LYS A 69 -1.66 -0.31 10.57
C LYS A 69 -2.10 0.91 9.79
N MET A 70 -2.56 0.66 8.57
CA MET A 70 -3.23 1.64 7.73
C MET A 70 -4.70 1.27 7.56
N VAL A 71 -5.59 2.20 7.88
CA VAL A 71 -7.03 2.06 7.61
C VAL A 71 -7.41 2.97 6.46
N LEU A 72 -8.07 2.40 5.46
CA LEU A 72 -8.63 3.10 4.32
C LEU A 72 -10.13 3.22 4.51
N VAL A 73 -10.59 4.43 4.80
CA VAL A 73 -12.00 4.78 4.97
C VAL A 73 -12.56 5.18 3.62
N VAL A 74 -13.45 4.36 3.08
CA VAL A 74 -14.00 4.50 1.74
C VAL A 74 -15.43 5.02 1.80
N ARG A 75 -15.74 6.02 0.98
CA ARG A 75 -17.12 6.50 0.81
C ARG A 75 -18.01 5.49 0.09
N ASN A 76 -19.03 5.01 0.79
CA ASN A 76 -19.99 4.02 0.29
C ASN A 76 -21.17 4.66 -0.48
N ASP A 77 -21.44 5.94 -0.25
CA ASP A 77 -22.42 6.75 -0.99
C ASP A 77 -22.04 6.91 -2.47
N LEU A 78 -20.74 6.92 -2.76
CA LEU A 78 -20.19 7.04 -4.12
C LEU A 78 -20.37 5.77 -4.98
N LYS A 79 -20.85 4.65 -4.42
CA LYS A 79 -21.11 3.38 -5.13
C LYS A 79 -19.97 2.95 -6.06
N MET A 80 -18.73 3.06 -5.59
CA MET A 80 -17.55 2.72 -6.39
C MET A 80 -17.50 1.21 -6.70
N GLY A 81 -17.21 0.87 -7.96
CA GLY A 81 -16.92 -0.52 -8.33
C GLY A 81 -15.63 -1.04 -7.69
N LYS A 82 -15.56 -2.35 -7.42
CA LYS A 82 -14.44 -3.03 -6.74
C LYS A 82 -13.07 -2.69 -7.34
N GLY A 83 -12.98 -2.56 -8.67
CA GLY A 83 -11.73 -2.20 -9.36
C GLY A 83 -11.24 -0.79 -9.05
N LYS A 84 -12.14 0.19 -8.89
CA LYS A 84 -11.76 1.56 -8.51
C LYS A 84 -11.29 1.64 -7.06
N ILE A 85 -11.97 0.92 -6.16
CA ILE A 85 -11.56 0.81 -4.75
C ILE A 85 -10.13 0.28 -4.68
N ALA A 86 -9.83 -0.83 -5.37
CA ALA A 86 -8.49 -1.41 -5.40
C ALA A 86 -7.43 -0.45 -5.96
N ALA A 87 -7.78 0.35 -6.99
CA ALA A 87 -6.88 1.36 -7.56
C ALA A 87 -6.54 2.48 -6.55
N GLN A 88 -7.50 2.91 -5.73
CA GLN A 88 -7.29 3.93 -4.70
C GLN A 88 -6.54 3.40 -3.47
N CYS A 89 -6.54 2.07 -3.24
CA CYS A 89 -5.89 1.45 -2.07
C CYS A 89 -4.43 1.00 -2.29
N ARG A 90 -3.86 1.22 -3.49
CA ARG A 90 -2.55 0.70 -3.87
C ARG A 90 -1.41 1.47 -3.19
N TRP A 91 -0.73 0.83 -2.23
CA TRP A 91 0.51 1.28 -1.58
C TRP A 91 1.27 0.04 -1.10
N GLU A 92 2.03 -0.61 -1.97
CA GLU A 92 2.57 -1.97 -1.72
C GLU A 92 4.08 -1.92 -1.60
N MET A 93 4.62 -1.72 -0.39
CA MET A 93 6.06 -1.93 -0.18
C MET A 93 6.49 -2.54 1.17
N CYS A 94 5.68 -2.56 2.23
CA CYS A 94 6.21 -2.90 3.56
C CYS A 94 5.47 -4.00 4.36
N GLY A 95 4.57 -4.79 3.76
CA GLY A 95 3.88 -5.88 4.51
C GLY A 95 2.99 -5.41 5.67
N GLN A 96 2.74 -4.10 5.79
CA GLN A 96 1.91 -3.51 6.83
C GLN A 96 0.44 -3.84 6.65
N VAL A 97 -0.26 -4.09 7.75
CA VAL A 97 -1.69 -4.40 7.77
C VAL A 97 -2.50 -3.26 7.17
N LYS A 98 -3.38 -3.61 6.22
CA LYS A 98 -4.33 -2.68 5.62
C LYS A 98 -5.75 -3.15 5.82
N VAL A 99 -6.56 -2.32 6.45
CA VAL A 99 -7.98 -2.58 6.66
C VAL A 99 -8.78 -1.57 5.87
N VAL A 100 -9.81 -2.04 5.16
CA VAL A 100 -10.70 -1.17 4.39
C VAL A 100 -12.07 -1.14 5.08
N VAL A 101 -12.48 0.05 5.50
CA VAL A 101 -13.76 0.30 6.16
C VAL A 101 -14.59 1.28 5.34
N LYS A 102 -15.89 1.37 5.65
CA LYS A 102 -16.82 2.24 4.94
C LYS A 102 -17.40 3.34 5.80
N ILE A 103 -17.68 4.46 5.15
CA ILE A 103 -18.39 5.61 5.70
C ILE A 103 -19.45 6.08 4.69
N GLU A 104 -20.58 6.56 5.20
CA GLU A 104 -21.76 6.84 4.36
C GLU A 104 -21.83 8.30 3.88
N SER A 105 -21.00 9.21 4.40
CA SER A 105 -21.02 10.62 4.00
C SER A 105 -19.64 11.26 3.99
N GLU A 106 -19.52 12.36 3.24
CA GLU A 106 -18.32 13.20 3.22
C GLU A 106 -18.14 13.97 4.54
N ASP A 107 -19.23 14.48 5.11
CA ASP A 107 -19.19 15.24 6.36
C ASP A 107 -18.70 14.39 7.52
N ASP A 108 -19.19 13.14 7.64
CA ASP A 108 -18.72 12.20 8.66
C ASP A 108 -17.23 11.88 8.48
N MET A 109 -16.76 11.80 7.22
CA MET A 109 -15.33 11.60 6.93
C MET A 109 -14.48 12.78 7.39
N LEU A 110 -14.96 14.02 7.22
CA LEU A 110 -14.25 15.21 7.67
C LEU A 110 -14.23 15.31 9.20
N VAL A 111 -15.33 14.98 9.88
CA VAL A 111 -15.38 14.89 11.34
C VAL A 111 -14.38 13.85 11.85
N LEU A 112 -14.32 12.69 11.19
CA LEU A 112 -13.37 11.63 11.51
C LEU A 112 -11.92 12.08 11.31
N GLN A 113 -11.66 12.87 10.26
CA GLN A 113 -10.33 13.44 9.98
C GLN A 113 -9.89 14.39 11.10
N GLU A 114 -10.77 15.31 11.52
CA GLU A 114 -10.45 16.26 12.60
C GLU A 114 -10.17 15.54 13.92
N ARG A 115 -10.92 14.46 14.22
CA ARG A 115 -10.64 13.59 15.36
C ARG A 115 -9.26 12.92 15.28
N ALA A 116 -8.87 12.42 14.11
CA ALA A 116 -7.55 11.82 13.93
C ALA A 116 -6.42 12.87 14.08
N LYS A 117 -6.62 14.07 13.51
CA LYS A 117 -5.66 15.18 13.62
C LYS A 117 -5.48 15.67 15.06
N SER A 118 -6.53 15.72 15.87
CA SER A 118 -6.43 16.12 17.27
C SER A 118 -5.62 15.13 18.12
N MET A 119 -5.55 13.87 17.69
CA MET A 119 -4.69 12.82 18.25
C MET A 119 -3.29 12.77 17.61
N ALA A 120 -2.96 13.74 16.74
CA ALA A 120 -1.73 13.80 15.95
C ALA A 120 -1.49 12.55 15.07
N ILE A 121 -2.56 11.89 14.63
CA ILE A 121 -2.49 10.73 13.73
C ILE A 121 -2.42 11.23 12.28
N PRO A 122 -1.41 10.81 11.50
CA PRO A 122 -1.32 11.13 10.08
C PRO A 122 -2.56 10.67 9.30
N THR A 123 -3.16 11.59 8.55
CA THR A 123 -4.26 11.29 7.63
C THR A 123 -4.07 11.95 6.26
N HIS A 124 -4.66 11.35 5.23
CA HIS A 124 -4.68 11.91 3.89
C HIS A 124 -6.00 11.62 3.20
N ILE A 125 -6.59 12.61 2.53
CA ILE A 125 -7.82 12.45 1.75
C ILE A 125 -7.49 12.52 0.27
N VAL A 126 -7.89 11.47 -0.45
CA VAL A 126 -7.81 11.39 -1.91
C VAL A 126 -8.98 12.13 -2.53
N ILE A 127 -8.68 13.00 -3.50
CA ILE A 127 -9.64 13.77 -4.28
C ILE A 127 -9.67 13.21 -5.71
N ASP A 128 -10.86 12.89 -6.21
CA ASP A 128 -11.03 12.42 -7.59
C ASP A 128 -10.79 13.56 -8.59
N ALA A 129 -9.93 13.31 -9.57
CA ALA A 129 -9.56 14.29 -10.60
C ALA A 129 -10.63 14.48 -11.70
N GLY A 130 -11.76 13.79 -11.64
CA GLY A 130 -12.83 13.87 -12.64
C GLY A 130 -12.59 13.02 -13.89
N ARG A 131 -11.58 12.15 -13.89
CA ARG A 131 -11.29 11.22 -15.01
C ARG A 131 -12.02 9.89 -14.87
N THR A 132 -12.97 9.83 -13.97
CA THR A 132 -13.69 8.62 -13.62
C THR A 132 -15.19 8.91 -13.53
N GLN A 133 -16.00 7.86 -13.34
CA GLN A 133 -17.44 7.99 -13.13
C GLN A 133 -17.87 8.69 -11.81
N ILE A 134 -16.93 9.20 -11.01
CA ILE A 134 -17.22 9.99 -9.80
C ILE A 134 -17.08 11.47 -10.14
N ALA A 135 -17.89 12.32 -9.51
CA ALA A 135 -17.85 13.74 -9.76
C ALA A 135 -16.44 14.31 -9.48
N PRO A 136 -15.91 15.19 -10.35
CA PRO A 136 -14.64 15.85 -10.11
C PRO A 136 -14.61 16.54 -8.75
N ASN A 137 -13.44 16.56 -8.10
CA ASN A 137 -13.22 17.14 -6.77
C ASN A 137 -13.93 16.42 -5.62
N SER A 138 -14.54 15.25 -5.84
CA SER A 138 -15.08 14.43 -4.76
C SER A 138 -13.96 13.87 -3.90
N ARG A 139 -14.05 14.03 -2.58
CA ARG A 139 -13.21 13.31 -1.62
C ARG A 139 -13.66 11.86 -1.59
N THR A 140 -12.83 10.89 -1.95
CA THR A 140 -13.27 9.49 -2.12
C THR A 140 -12.82 8.56 -1.01
N VAL A 141 -11.56 8.69 -0.58
CA VAL A 141 -10.93 7.81 0.41
C VAL A 141 -10.11 8.64 1.37
N MET A 142 -10.21 8.34 2.66
CA MET A 142 -9.30 8.82 3.67
C MET A 142 -8.39 7.68 4.14
N ALA A 143 -7.08 7.91 4.11
CA ALA A 143 -6.10 7.02 4.74
C ALA A 143 -5.78 7.52 6.15
N VAL A 144 -5.71 6.60 7.11
CA VAL A 144 -5.27 6.82 8.49
C VAL A 144 -4.14 5.84 8.78
N LEU A 145 -2.98 6.32 9.22
CA LEU A 145 -1.80 5.50 9.49
C LEU A 145 -1.28 5.78 10.90
N GLY A 146 -1.04 4.74 11.69
CA GLY A 146 -0.49 4.88 13.04
C GLY A 146 -0.45 3.56 13.79
N PRO A 147 -0.10 3.60 15.10
CA PRO A 147 -0.22 2.45 15.99
C PRO A 147 -1.65 1.90 15.99
N ALA A 148 -1.79 0.57 15.99
CA ALA A 148 -3.07 -0.10 15.80
C ALA A 148 -4.15 0.39 16.78
N GLU A 149 -3.81 0.51 18.07
CA GLU A 149 -4.73 0.98 19.11
C GLU A 149 -5.23 2.42 18.84
N MET A 150 -4.32 3.35 18.55
CA MET A 150 -4.68 4.74 18.25
C MET A 150 -5.56 4.86 17.00
N VAL A 151 -5.30 4.02 15.99
CA VAL A 151 -6.10 4.00 14.76
C VAL A 151 -7.48 3.37 15.02
N ASP A 152 -7.58 2.38 15.91
CA ASP A 152 -8.86 1.79 16.33
C ASP A 152 -9.72 2.74 17.13
N ASP A 153 -9.13 3.59 17.97
CA ASP A 153 -9.89 4.63 18.68
C ASP A 153 -10.66 5.51 17.70
N VAL A 154 -10.04 5.85 16.57
CA VAL A 154 -10.67 6.65 15.51
C VAL A 154 -11.65 5.81 14.68
N THR A 155 -11.21 4.66 14.17
CA THR A 155 -11.88 3.94 13.06
C THR A 155 -12.59 2.65 13.44
N GLY A 156 -12.41 2.14 14.67
CA GLY A 156 -12.88 0.82 15.09
C GLY A 156 -14.40 0.64 15.14
N GLY A 157 -15.16 1.75 15.21
CA GLY A 157 -16.62 1.73 15.11
C GLY A 157 -17.15 1.61 13.67
N LEU A 158 -16.30 1.73 12.66
CA LEU A 158 -16.69 1.66 11.26
C LEU A 158 -16.79 0.20 10.79
N LYS A 159 -17.72 -0.05 9.87
CA LYS A 159 -17.91 -1.38 9.28
C LYS A 159 -16.86 -1.63 8.22
N LEU A 160 -16.43 -2.89 8.09
CA LEU A 160 -15.66 -3.33 6.93
C LEU A 160 -16.44 -3.06 5.64
N LEU A 161 -15.72 -2.66 4.59
CA LEU A 161 -16.30 -2.28 3.30
C LEU A 161 -17.04 -3.46 2.66
#